data_AF-A0AAV8VNM1-F1
#
_entry.id   AF-A0AAV8VNM1-F1
#
_cell.length_a   1.000
_cell.length_b   1.000
_cell.length_c   1.000
_cell.angle_alpha   90.00
_cell.angle_beta   90.00
_cell.angle_gamma   90.00
#
_symmetry.space_group_name_H-M   'P 1'
#
loop_
_entity.id
_entity.type
_entity.pdbx_description
1 polymer ?
#
loop_
_entity_poly.entity_id
_entity_poly.type
_entity_poly.pdbx_seq_one_letter_code
_entity_poly.pdbx_strand_id
1 'polypeptide(L)'
;MDQGTDEFVNVSIRIRPVLNQDSTESSCLQVISKQPPVLFVLDRSETYHFDNIFTADVDQETVYNKTVKPLVEYVKQGYSCTVFAYGQTGTGKTYTMGTSNQNTLDMPKTFHYRPHFDRTISNDNKEI
;
A
#
# COMPACT_ATOMS: atom_id res chain seq x y z
N MET A 1 -20.13 -20.25 18.55
CA MET A 1 -19.35 -19.03 18.85
C MET A 1 -18.87 -18.53 17.52
N ASP A 2 -19.56 -17.52 16.99
CA ASP A 2 -19.25 -16.90 15.71
C ASP A 2 -17.92 -16.16 15.87
N GLN A 3 -16.82 -16.74 15.37
CA GLN A 3 -15.58 -16.00 15.22
C GLN A 3 -15.79 -15.11 14.01
N GLY A 4 -16.30 -13.90 14.25
CA GLY A 4 -16.35 -12.85 13.25
C GLY A 4 -14.96 -12.74 12.63
N THR A 5 -14.86 -13.02 11.34
CA THR A 5 -13.64 -12.76 10.59
C THR A 5 -13.44 -11.24 10.62
N ASP A 6 -12.50 -10.75 11.43
CA ASP A 6 -12.15 -9.34 11.44
C ASP A 6 -11.62 -8.97 10.03
N GLU A 7 -12.48 -8.34 9.24
CA GLU A 7 -12.11 -7.77 7.95
C GLU A 7 -11.37 -6.44 8.21
N PHE A 8 -10.06 -6.44 7.96
CA PHE A 8 -9.23 -5.26 8.10
C PHE A 8 -9.05 -4.55 6.75
N VAL A 9 -9.81 -3.47 6.53
CA VAL A 9 -9.61 -2.55 5.41
C VAL A 9 -8.72 -1.39 5.87
N ASN A 10 -7.59 -1.19 5.19
CA ASN A 10 -6.72 -0.03 5.40
C ASN A 10 -6.71 0.87 4.16
N VAL A 11 -7.07 2.13 4.35
CA VAL A 11 -7.08 3.16 3.31
C VAL A 11 -5.97 4.16 3.57
N SER A 12 -4.94 4.10 2.73
CA SER A 12 -3.80 4.99 2.77
C SER A 12 -3.75 5.86 1.51
N ILE A 13 -3.46 7.15 1.67
CA ILE A 13 -3.28 8.08 0.55
C ILE A 13 -1.80 8.45 0.38
N ARG A 14 -1.35 8.58 -0.86
CA ARG A 14 -0.01 9.08 -1.21
C ARG A 14 -0.11 10.29 -2.13
N ILE A 15 0.46 11.41 -1.68
CA ILE A 15 0.57 12.65 -2.43
C ILE A 15 1.84 12.60 -3.29
N ARG A 16 1.71 12.85 -4.58
CA ARG A 16 2.83 12.91 -5.52
C ARG A 16 3.60 14.23 -5.32
N PRO A 17 4.94 14.25 -5.43
CA PRO A 17 5.71 15.49 -5.54
C PRO A 17 5.27 16.34 -6.74
N VAL A 18 5.21 17.66 -6.53
CA VAL A 18 5.01 18.64 -7.60
C VAL A 18 6.22 18.59 -8.52
N LEU A 19 5.99 18.37 -9.81
CA LEU A 19 7.06 18.42 -10.81
C LEU A 19 7.38 19.87 -11.15
N ASN A 20 8.64 20.15 -11.51
CA ASN A 20 9.08 21.51 -11.88
C ASN A 20 8.32 22.12 -13.09
N GLN A 21 7.53 21.34 -13.82
CA GLN A 21 6.66 21.83 -14.90
C GLN A 21 5.32 22.37 -14.39
N ASP A 22 4.95 22.05 -13.14
CA ASP A 22 3.70 22.44 -12.48
C ASP A 22 3.94 23.54 -11.42
N SER A 23 5.09 24.22 -11.44
CA SER A 23 5.53 25.18 -10.42
C SER A 23 4.63 26.41 -10.23
N THR A 24 3.61 26.57 -11.07
CA THR A 24 2.62 27.65 -10.99
C THR A 24 1.32 27.22 -10.30
N GLU A 25 1.10 25.92 -10.12
CA GLU A 25 -0.13 25.38 -9.52
C GLU A 25 0.07 25.17 -8.02
N SER A 26 -0.66 25.93 -7.21
CA SER A 26 -0.72 25.72 -5.76
C SER A 26 -1.22 24.30 -5.46
N SER A 27 -0.56 23.57 -4.56
CA SER A 27 -1.03 22.23 -4.17
C SER A 27 -2.44 22.32 -3.58
N CYS A 28 -3.42 21.68 -4.22
CA CYS A 28 -4.82 21.66 -3.76
C CYS A 28 -5.04 20.80 -2.50
N LEU A 29 -3.99 20.20 -1.96
CA LEU A 29 -4.02 19.27 -0.83
C LEU A 29 -3.15 19.78 0.33
N GLN A 30 -3.70 19.77 1.54
CA GLN A 30 -2.99 20.13 2.77
C GLN A 30 -3.19 19.07 3.85
N VAL A 31 -2.13 18.68 4.54
CA VAL A 31 -2.22 17.81 5.71
C VAL A 31 -2.43 18.67 6.95
N ILE A 32 -3.60 18.58 7.58
CA ILE A 32 -3.96 19.38 8.77
C ILE A 32 -3.48 18.70 10.06
N SER A 33 -3.53 17.37 10.11
CA SER A 33 -3.07 16.60 11.27
C SER A 33 -2.35 15.34 10.82
N LYS A 34 -1.32 14.96 11.56
CA LYS A 34 -0.59 13.70 11.37
C LYS A 34 -1.14 12.57 12.24
N GLN A 35 -1.85 12.88 13.34
CA GLN A 35 -2.40 11.91 14.30
C GLN A 35 -3.66 12.48 14.98
N PRO A 36 -4.88 12.00 14.63
CA PRO A 36 -5.18 11.13 13.50
C PRO A 36 -4.87 11.83 12.16
N PRO A 37 -4.53 11.10 11.08
CA PRO A 37 -4.23 11.71 9.79
C PRO A 37 -5.47 12.40 9.21
N VAL A 38 -5.38 13.69 8.92
CA VAL A 38 -6.45 14.48 8.30
C VAL A 38 -5.92 15.22 7.08
N LEU A 39 -6.55 14.96 5.93
CA LEU A 39 -6.30 15.64 4.67
C LEU A 39 -7.37 16.71 4.44
N PHE A 40 -6.96 17.88 4.00
CA PHE A 40 -7.83 18.96 3.57
C PHE A 40 -7.65 19.25 2.09
N VAL A 41 -8.77 19.34 1.39
CA VAL A 41 -8.81 19.65 -0.04
C VAL A 41 -9.24 21.10 -0.18
N LEU A 42 -8.31 21.96 -0.59
CA LEU A 42 -8.51 23.42 -0.67
C LEU A 42 -9.66 23.79 -1.61
N ASP A 43 -9.70 23.18 -2.80
CA ASP A 43 -10.68 23.52 -3.85
C ASP A 43 -12.13 23.20 -3.45
N ARG A 44 -12.31 22.26 -2.51
CA ARG A 44 -13.62 21.82 -2.04
C ARG A 44 -13.93 22.31 -0.63
N SER A 45 -12.93 22.82 0.09
CA SER A 45 -13.02 23.14 1.52
C SER A 45 -13.49 21.96 2.38
N GLU A 46 -13.09 20.74 2.02
CA GLU A 46 -13.51 19.48 2.67
C GLU A 46 -12.34 18.76 3.35
N THR A 47 -12.63 18.07 4.46
CA THR A 47 -11.67 17.25 5.19
C THR A 47 -11.96 15.75 5.01
N TYR A 48 -10.91 14.96 4.81
CA TYR A 48 -10.97 13.51 4.68
C TYR A 48 -10.06 12.83 5.71
N HIS A 49 -10.55 11.74 6.28
CA HIS A 49 -9.84 10.91 7.24
C HIS A 49 -9.31 9.65 6.55
N PHE A 50 -8.06 9.32 6.82
CA PHE A 50 -7.39 8.15 6.28
C PHE A 50 -6.57 7.47 7.37
N ASP A 51 -6.29 6.19 7.20
CA ASP A 51 -5.43 5.44 8.13
C ASP A 51 -3.98 5.94 8.05
N ASN A 52 -3.53 6.31 6.84
CA ASN A 52 -2.23 6.92 6.62
C ASN A 52 -2.29 7.98 5.52
N ILE A 53 -1.54 9.06 5.72
CA ILE A 53 -1.29 10.10 4.71
C ILE A 53 0.21 10.17 4.46
N PHE A 54 0.64 9.81 3.25
CA PHE A 54 2.03 9.91 2.80
C PHE A 54 2.19 11.16 1.95
N THR A 55 3.01 12.09 2.42
CA THR A 55 3.36 13.32 1.71
C THR A 55 4.43 13.08 0.66
N ALA A 56 4.70 14.09 -0.18
CA ALA A 56 5.62 14.00 -1.31
C ALA A 56 7.07 13.64 -0.94
N ASP A 57 7.49 13.95 0.29
CA ASP A 57 8.80 13.64 0.87
C ASP A 57 8.95 12.18 1.30
N VAL A 58 7.86 11.40 1.34
CA VAL A 58 7.90 10.01 1.79
C VAL A 58 8.39 9.07 0.69
N ASP A 59 9.44 8.33 1.03
CA ASP A 59 10.07 7.33 0.21
C ASP A 59 9.23 6.05 0.07
N GLN A 60 9.54 5.26 -0.95
CA GLN A 60 8.80 4.04 -1.27
C GLN A 60 8.93 2.97 -0.18
N GLU A 61 10.08 2.88 0.48
CA GLU A 61 10.33 1.88 1.51
C GLU A 61 9.48 2.16 2.75
N THR A 62 9.35 3.43 3.17
CA THR A 62 8.45 3.80 4.27
C THR A 62 6.99 3.47 3.97
N VAL A 63 6.50 3.75 2.76
CA VAL A 63 5.13 3.39 2.34
C VAL A 63 4.92 1.88 2.45
N TYR A 64 5.85 1.08 1.93
CA TYR A 64 5.80 -0.38 2.02
C TYR A 64 5.79 -0.90 3.46
N ASN A 65 6.72 -0.42 4.28
CA ASN A 65 6.88 -0.88 5.66
C ASN A 65 5.66 -0.59 6.53
N LYS A 66 4.93 0.50 6.24
CA LYS A 66 3.71 0.85 6.98
C LYS A 66 2.44 0.17 6.47
N THR A 67 2.34 -0.10 5.18
CA THR A 67 1.09 -0.60 4.58
C THR A 67 1.11 -2.10 4.29
N VAL A 68 2.19 -2.59 3.66
CA VAL A 68 2.21 -3.95 3.10
C VAL A 68 2.96 -4.93 3.97
N LYS A 69 4.01 -4.50 4.68
CA LYS A 69 4.75 -5.38 5.59
C LYS A 69 3.85 -6.11 6.62
N PRO A 70 2.83 -5.48 7.24
CA PRO A 70 1.89 -6.19 8.10
C PRO A 70 1.08 -7.26 7.36
N LEU A 71 0.67 -6.98 6.11
CA LEU A 71 -0.10 -7.91 5.28
C LEU A 71 0.71 -9.16 4.92
N VAL A 72 2.03 -9.04 4.73
CA VAL A 72 2.90 -10.19 4.47
C VAL A 72 2.90 -11.18 5.65
N GLU A 73 2.84 -10.68 6.89
CA GLU A 73 2.75 -11.55 8.07
C GLU A 73 1.40 -12.28 8.15
N TYR A 74 0.31 -11.64 7.72
CA TYR A 74 -1.00 -12.31 7.60
C TYR A 74 -1.03 -13.36 6.48
N VAL A 75 -0.42 -13.07 5.33
CA VAL A 75 -0.29 -14.06 4.24
C VAL A 75 0.49 -15.29 4.70
N LYS A 76 1.55 -15.11 5.51
CA LYS A 76 2.30 -16.25 6.09
C LYS A 76 1.44 -17.12 7.02
N GLN A 77 0.46 -16.55 7.68
CA GLN A 77 -0.49 -17.26 8.55
C GLN A 77 -1.62 -17.94 7.76
N GLY A 78 -1.66 -17.78 6.43
CA GLY A 78 -2.67 -18.39 5.56
C GLY A 78 -3.87 -17.50 5.25
N TYR A 79 -3.83 -16.21 5.60
CA TYR A 79 -4.89 -15.26 5.24
C TYR A 79 -4.74 -14.75 3.81
N SER A 80 -5.87 -14.49 3.15
CA SER A 80 -5.89 -13.83 1.85
C SER A 80 -5.80 -12.31 2.02
N CYS A 81 -4.75 -11.68 1.51
CA CYS A 81 -4.58 -10.23 1.54
C CYS A 81 -4.51 -9.67 0.12
N THR A 82 -5.20 -8.56 -0.11
CA THR A 82 -5.23 -7.87 -1.41
C THR A 82 -4.83 -6.42 -1.23
N VAL A 83 -3.94 -5.92 -2.09
CA VAL A 83 -3.54 -4.51 -2.15
C VAL A 83 -3.78 -4.02 -3.57
N PHE A 84 -4.43 -2.86 -3.68
CA PHE A 84 -4.63 -2.17 -4.94
C PHE A 84 -4.29 -0.69 -4.78
N ALA A 85 -3.75 -0.10 -5.84
CA ALA A 85 -3.52 1.34 -5.91
C ALA A 85 -4.57 1.98 -6.83
N TYR A 86 -5.26 3.01 -6.33
CA TYR A 86 -6.29 3.73 -7.06
C TYR A 86 -5.94 5.22 -7.23
N GLY A 87 -6.40 5.83 -8.31
CA GLY A 87 -6.17 7.25 -8.62
C GLY A 87 -6.19 7.55 -10.12
N GLN A 88 -6.11 8.83 -10.48
CA GLN A 88 -6.07 9.29 -11.88
C GLN A 88 -4.78 8.84 -12.61
N THR A 89 -4.78 8.78 -13.94
CA THR A 89 -3.55 8.58 -14.73
C THR A 89 -2.50 9.65 -14.40
N GLY A 90 -1.23 9.27 -14.27
CA GLY A 90 -0.14 10.20 -13.90
C GLY A 90 0.13 10.34 -12.38
N THR A 91 -0.76 9.87 -11.51
CA THR A 91 -0.63 10.01 -10.04
C THR A 91 0.38 9.06 -9.37
N GLY A 92 1.09 8.23 -10.15
CA GLY A 92 2.13 7.36 -9.60
C GLY A 92 1.66 6.01 -9.05
N LYS A 93 0.52 5.47 -9.52
CA LYS A 93 0.07 4.10 -9.18
C LYS A 93 1.12 3.04 -9.49
N THR A 94 1.62 3.02 -10.73
CA THR A 94 2.66 2.08 -11.21
C THR A 94 3.99 2.26 -10.47
N TYR A 95 4.32 3.51 -10.11
CA TYR A 95 5.49 3.84 -9.30
C TYR A 95 5.36 3.28 -7.88
N THR A 96 4.20 3.47 -7.25
CA THR A 96 3.92 2.99 -5.89
C THR A 96 3.79 1.47 -5.81
N MET A 97 3.32 0.82 -6.87
CA MET A 97 3.22 -0.64 -6.93
C MET A 97 4.48 -1.33 -7.43
N GLY A 98 5.48 -0.57 -7.90
CA GLY A 98 6.74 -1.13 -8.40
C GLY A 98 6.61 -1.89 -9.72
N THR A 99 5.55 -1.64 -10.51
CA THR A 99 5.33 -2.31 -11.82
C THR A 99 5.98 -1.58 -12.99
N SER A 100 6.65 -0.46 -12.74
CA SER A 100 7.36 0.37 -13.72
C SER A 100 8.82 -0.06 -13.79
N ASN A 101 9.13 -1.00 -14.69
CA ASN A 101 10.49 -1.48 -14.91
C ASN A 101 11.42 -0.38 -15.45
N GLN A 102 12.43 0.02 -14.67
CA GLN A 102 13.72 0.47 -15.23
C GLN A 102 14.98 0.02 -14.49
N ASN A 103 14.92 -0.62 -13.33
CA ASN A 103 16.05 -1.39 -12.79
C ASN A 103 15.51 -2.61 -12.03
N THR A 104 15.77 -3.80 -12.56
CA THR A 104 15.52 -5.09 -11.87
C THR A 104 16.35 -5.25 -10.58
N LEU A 105 17.24 -4.30 -10.26
CA LEU A 105 18.00 -4.25 -9.00
C LEU A 105 17.35 -3.38 -7.90
N ASP A 106 16.44 -2.46 -8.25
CA ASP A 106 15.78 -1.55 -7.30
C ASP A 106 14.30 -1.90 -7.10
N MET A 107 13.91 -3.16 -7.34
CA MET A 107 12.79 -3.69 -6.59
C MET A 107 13.27 -3.79 -5.14
N PRO A 108 12.81 -2.94 -4.19
CA PRO A 108 12.85 -3.39 -2.81
C PRO A 108 12.14 -4.75 -2.82
N LYS A 109 12.64 -5.69 -2.02
CA LYS A 109 12.28 -7.11 -1.94
C LYS A 109 10.83 -7.36 -1.47
N THR A 110 9.89 -6.58 -1.98
CA THR A 110 8.75 -6.04 -1.24
C THR A 110 7.43 -6.60 -1.77
N PHE A 111 7.30 -6.89 -3.07
CA PHE A 111 6.11 -7.58 -3.59
C PHE A 111 6.40 -8.96 -4.17
N HIS A 112 7.68 -9.33 -4.36
CA HIS A 112 8.04 -10.69 -4.74
C HIS A 112 8.15 -11.59 -3.50
N TYR A 113 7.02 -11.87 -2.85
CA TYR A 113 6.96 -12.98 -1.91
C TYR A 113 6.75 -14.26 -2.71
N ARG A 114 7.81 -15.06 -2.88
CA ARG A 114 7.68 -16.45 -3.34
C ARG A 114 7.40 -17.33 -2.13
N PRO A 115 6.15 -17.76 -1.91
CA PRO A 115 5.95 -18.87 -0.99
C PRO A 115 6.73 -20.06 -1.55
N HIS A 116 7.73 -20.54 -0.81
CA HIS A 116 8.13 -21.94 -0.93
C HIS A 116 6.93 -22.74 -0.40
N PHE A 117 6.04 -23.09 -1.32
CA PHE A 117 4.93 -23.98 -1.01
C PHE A 117 5.54 -25.38 -0.89
N ASP A 118 6.07 -25.70 0.29
CA ASP A 118 6.53 -27.04 0.60
C ASP A 118 5.28 -27.91 0.74
N ARG A 119 4.81 -28.39 -0.41
CA ARG A 119 3.72 -29.37 -0.50
C ARG A 119 4.30 -30.73 -0.11
N THR A 120 4.72 -30.88 1.14
CA THR A 120 4.82 -32.20 1.76
C THR A 120 3.40 -32.58 2.15
N ILE A 121 2.59 -32.95 1.16
CA ILE A 121 1.47 -33.83 1.43
C ILE A 121 2.14 -35.10 1.96
N SER A 122 2.04 -35.33 3.27
CA SER A 122 2.29 -36.62 3.87
C SER A 122 1.38 -37.60 3.15
N ASN A 123 1.95 -38.37 2.22
CA ASN A 123 1.36 -39.61 1.75
C ASN A 123 1.34 -40.57 2.95
N ASP A 124 0.34 -40.42 3.81
CA ASP A 124 -0.11 -41.51 4.65
C ASP A 124 -0.93 -42.44 3.76
N ASN A 125 -0.19 -43.26 3.00
CA ASN A 125 -0.70 -44.53 2.51
C ASN A 125 -1.11 -45.36 3.73
N LYS A 126 -2.42 -45.48 3.97
CA LYS A 126 -2.95 -46.71 4.55
C LYS A 126 -3.68 -47.46 3.46
N GLU A 127 -3.06 -48.58 3.14
CA GLU A 127 -3.50 -49.63 2.24
C GLU A 127 -4.92 -50.13 2.57
N ILE A 128 -5.50 -50.71 1.52
CA ILE A 128 -6.67 -51.59 1.40
C ILE A 128 -7.11 -52.25 2.72
#